data_AF-A0A9P1IL71-F1
#
_entry.id   AF-A0A9P1IL71-F1
#
_cell.length_a   1.000
_cell.length_b   1.000
_cell.length_c   1.000
_cell.angle_alpha   90.00
_cell.angle_beta   90.00
_cell.angle_gamma   90.00
#
_symmetry.space_group_name_H-M   'P 1'
#
loop_
_entity.id
_entity.type
_entity.pdbx_description
1 polymer ?
#
loop_
_entity_poly.entity_id
_entity_poly.type
_entity_poly.pdbx_seq_one_letter_code
_entity_poly.pdbx_strand_id
1 'polypeptide(L)'
;MVDFDDGWGNEMDDKQYVMAYENLEFEVFRKIDRVLEKANLAEFRPKYKHQKQRKNSGRKNDDEDWRNAIYNLPELHNNESSDENEEQKLFFKPPLQVQRNTFVKNQLLDFKWENRVDLSKICIMGCGEMSLERFLIENLASFGVKMVLSVDLDEKSLSIGQQLFETRLAEQSAVLKEQHGFPILIRSFVGNILDLDYRFSNADCIISLEVIEHMPLASAKQFIDQVLRHLRPRIFIFSTPNNDYNEVFGDEPGTFRHDDHYFEMKIDEFAEYHRELSEEFRDSYEIQGPLYIGQIFSRENEKKFENLKGATQAMVCKLKTDLMGDVEPGNLVYQSTHQTMVPIGMKPVIYRLIKKAFFEFLEHFSFCPMALSNVNGFSYWRIDIKNILHRIRAPVSFLTSISEIEALQICQNLSHHKISIDIKENEHHSIIIPDFMKKEELLEMLS
;
A
#
# COMPACT_ATOMS: atom_id res chain seq x y z
N MET A 1 -32.61 12.50 11.60
CA MET A 1 -31.72 11.97 10.55
C MET A 1 -30.50 12.85 10.58
N VAL A 2 -29.40 12.33 11.09
CA VAL A 2 -28.11 13.02 11.06
C VAL A 2 -27.49 12.57 9.74
N ASP A 3 -27.32 13.49 8.81
CA ASP A 3 -26.53 13.27 7.60
C ASP A 3 -25.10 12.97 8.04
N PHE A 4 -24.73 11.69 7.99
CA PHE A 4 -23.34 11.28 7.90
C PHE A 4 -22.91 11.49 6.45
N ASP A 5 -22.67 12.75 6.10
CA ASP A 5 -21.84 13.10 4.95
C ASP A 5 -20.41 12.72 5.36
N ASP A 6 -19.98 11.54 4.91
CA ASP A 6 -18.69 10.91 5.23
C ASP A 6 -17.52 11.53 4.44
N GLY A 7 -17.76 12.67 3.77
CA GLY A 7 -16.73 13.40 3.03
C GLY A 7 -16.28 12.68 1.76
N TRP A 8 -16.90 11.54 1.42
CA TRP A 8 -16.83 10.96 0.09
C TRP A 8 -17.79 11.72 -0.81
N GLY A 9 -17.35 12.93 -1.19
CA GLY A 9 -18.08 13.87 -2.00
C GLY A 9 -18.71 13.21 -3.22
N ASN A 10 -19.93 13.67 -3.55
CA ASN A 10 -20.68 13.51 -4.80
C ASN A 10 -20.08 12.50 -5.78
N GLU A 11 -20.82 11.45 -6.15
CA GLU A 11 -20.49 10.53 -7.26
C GLU A 11 -19.74 11.29 -8.37
N MET A 12 -18.40 11.25 -8.34
CA MET A 12 -17.60 12.09 -9.21
C MET A 12 -17.89 11.66 -10.65
N ASP A 13 -17.99 12.62 -11.55
CA ASP A 13 -18.34 12.30 -12.93
C ASP A 13 -17.23 11.47 -13.57
N ASP A 14 -17.59 10.67 -14.59
CA ASP A 14 -16.65 9.77 -15.26
C ASP A 14 -15.43 10.52 -15.82
N LYS A 15 -15.61 11.79 -16.16
CA LYS A 15 -14.55 12.62 -16.73
C LYS A 15 -13.46 12.93 -15.72
N GLN A 16 -13.80 13.21 -14.47
CA GLN A 16 -12.83 13.42 -13.40
C GLN A 16 -12.00 12.17 -13.12
N TYR A 17 -12.64 11.00 -13.08
CA TYR A 17 -11.93 9.73 -12.91
C TYR A 17 -10.99 9.41 -14.06
N VAL A 18 -11.50 9.47 -15.30
CA VAL A 18 -10.69 9.21 -16.50
C VAL A 18 -9.48 10.16 -16.55
N MET A 19 -9.70 11.45 -16.29
CA MET A 19 -8.61 12.44 -16.27
C MET A 19 -7.58 12.17 -15.17
N ALA A 20 -7.98 11.66 -14.00
CA ALA A 20 -7.05 11.26 -12.94
C ALA A 20 -6.16 10.09 -13.39
N TYR A 21 -6.73 9.09 -14.05
CA TYR A 21 -5.98 7.99 -14.65
C TYR A 21 -5.09 8.44 -15.81
N GLU A 22 -5.52 9.38 -16.64
CA GLU A 22 -4.69 9.95 -17.73
C GLU A 22 -3.46 10.68 -17.18
N ASN A 23 -3.65 11.53 -16.18
CA ASN A 23 -2.55 12.24 -15.52
C ASN A 23 -1.56 11.26 -14.88
N LEU A 24 -2.08 10.22 -14.23
CA LEU A 24 -1.26 9.24 -13.54
C LEU A 24 -0.55 8.30 -14.52
N GLU A 25 -1.17 7.96 -15.64
CA GLU A 25 -0.54 7.23 -16.74
C GLU A 25 0.70 7.98 -17.23
N PHE A 26 0.59 9.29 -17.44
CA PHE A 26 1.74 10.12 -17.80
C PHE A 26 2.86 10.05 -16.76
N GLU A 27 2.52 10.14 -15.47
CA GLU A 27 3.50 10.04 -14.39
C GLU A 27 4.16 8.65 -14.30
N VAL A 28 3.41 7.56 -14.47
CA VAL A 28 3.92 6.17 -14.46
C VAL A 28 4.80 5.88 -15.68
N PHE A 29 4.63 6.60 -16.78
CA PHE A 29 5.52 6.49 -17.94
C PHE A 29 6.71 7.45 -17.91
N ARG A 30 6.83 8.32 -16.90
CA ARG A 30 8.03 9.15 -16.75
C ARG A 30 9.27 8.27 -16.59
N LYS A 31 10.39 8.72 -17.15
CA LYS A 31 11.65 8.01 -17.04
C LYS A 31 12.05 7.87 -15.56
N ILE A 32 12.21 6.63 -15.11
CA ILE A 32 12.91 6.32 -13.85
C ILE A 32 14.42 6.43 -14.07
N ASP A 33 15.14 6.82 -13.02
CA ASP A 33 16.58 7.09 -13.11
C ASP A 33 17.38 5.80 -13.36
N ARG A 34 16.98 4.71 -12.69
CA ARG A 34 17.56 3.38 -12.89
C ARG A 34 16.62 2.27 -12.45
N VAL A 35 16.70 1.10 -13.08
CA VAL A 35 15.99 -0.11 -12.62
C VAL A 35 16.92 -0.89 -11.70
N LEU A 36 16.42 -1.35 -10.55
CA LEU A 36 17.20 -2.21 -9.65
C LEU A 36 17.30 -3.63 -10.20
N GLU A 37 18.42 -4.30 -9.91
CA GLU A 37 18.54 -5.73 -10.15
C GLU A 37 17.53 -6.49 -9.29
N LYS A 38 16.81 -7.45 -9.88
CA LYS A 38 15.84 -8.26 -9.15
C LYS A 38 16.56 -9.15 -8.15
N ALA A 39 16.38 -8.86 -6.86
CA ALA A 39 16.92 -9.67 -5.80
C ALA A 39 16.23 -11.04 -5.75
N ASN A 40 16.98 -12.09 -5.35
CA ASN A 40 16.45 -13.44 -5.22
C ASN A 40 15.57 -13.55 -3.97
N LEU A 41 14.25 -13.55 -4.17
CA LEU A 41 13.28 -13.70 -3.10
C LEU A 41 13.42 -15.02 -2.32
N ALA A 42 13.86 -16.10 -2.97
CA ALA A 42 14.00 -17.40 -2.32
C ALA A 42 15.18 -17.42 -1.32
N GLU A 43 16.26 -16.72 -1.64
CA GLU A 43 17.45 -16.59 -0.79
C GLU A 43 17.31 -15.49 0.26
N PHE A 44 16.36 -14.56 0.09
CA PHE A 44 16.18 -13.48 1.04
C PHE A 44 15.72 -13.96 2.41
N ARG A 45 16.56 -13.72 3.42
CA ARG A 45 16.18 -13.80 4.82
C ARG A 45 16.05 -12.37 5.34
N PRO A 46 14.87 -11.96 5.83
CA PRO A 46 14.70 -10.70 6.54
C PRO A 46 15.81 -10.48 7.58
N LYS A 47 16.26 -9.23 7.72
CA LYS A 47 17.43 -8.84 8.55
C LYS A 47 17.33 -9.25 10.02
N TYR A 48 16.15 -9.63 10.48
CA TYR A 48 15.90 -10.09 11.85
C TYR A 48 16.27 -11.57 12.06
N LYS A 49 17.56 -11.91 12.09
CA LYS A 49 18.06 -13.14 12.75
C LYS A 49 19.60 -13.14 12.93
N HIS A 50 20.07 -12.32 13.87
CA HIS A 50 21.25 -12.67 14.66
C HIS A 50 20.86 -13.05 16.10
N GLN A 51 19.79 -13.83 16.27
CA GLN A 51 19.82 -14.81 17.36
C GLN A 51 20.90 -15.81 16.97
N LYS A 52 22.03 -15.81 17.68
CA LYS A 52 23.17 -16.73 17.47
C LYS A 52 22.66 -18.13 17.10
N GLN A 53 22.87 -18.54 15.85
CA GLN A 53 22.72 -19.94 15.49
C GLN A 53 23.71 -20.74 16.33
N ARG A 54 23.22 -21.43 17.37
CA ARG A 54 23.95 -22.60 17.85
C ARG A 54 23.96 -23.59 16.70
N LYS A 55 25.16 -23.89 16.21
CA LYS A 55 25.43 -24.92 15.20
C LYS A 55 24.77 -26.23 15.64
N ASN A 56 23.56 -26.49 15.16
CA ASN A 56 23.01 -27.84 15.10
C ASN A 56 22.55 -28.08 13.67
N SER A 57 23.21 -29.07 13.07
CA SER A 57 23.01 -29.55 11.73
C SER A 57 21.63 -30.18 11.56
N GLY A 58 20.89 -29.70 10.57
CA GLY A 58 19.83 -30.44 9.91
C GLY A 58 18.41 -30.14 10.39
N ARG A 59 17.75 -29.17 9.75
CA ARG A 59 16.29 -29.12 9.54
C ARG A 59 15.99 -28.11 8.44
N LYS A 60 15.16 -28.50 7.47
CA LYS A 60 14.84 -27.73 6.24
C LYS A 60 13.44 -27.11 6.23
N ASN A 61 12.60 -27.36 7.24
CA ASN A 61 11.17 -26.98 7.21
C ASN A 61 10.78 -25.76 8.09
N ASP A 62 11.55 -25.37 9.10
CA ASP A 62 11.12 -24.29 10.04
C ASP A 62 11.29 -22.85 9.51
N ASP A 63 11.91 -22.69 8.34
CA ASP A 63 12.23 -21.40 7.74
C ASP A 63 11.10 -20.82 6.86
N GLU A 64 10.04 -21.57 6.60
CA GLU A 64 8.93 -21.20 5.71
C GLU A 64 7.74 -20.57 6.46
N ASP A 65 7.47 -21.01 7.68
CA ASP A 65 6.21 -20.70 8.39
C ASP A 65 6.11 -19.22 8.84
N TRP A 66 7.21 -18.65 9.35
CA TRP A 66 7.26 -17.23 9.73
C TRP A 66 7.25 -16.27 8.52
N ARG A 67 7.70 -16.77 7.35
CA ARG A 67 7.79 -16.02 6.10
C ARG A 67 6.39 -15.66 5.60
N ASN A 68 5.47 -16.62 5.70
CA ASN A 68 4.07 -16.44 5.32
C ASN A 68 3.34 -15.53 6.32
N ALA A 69 3.61 -15.68 7.62
CA ALA A 69 2.98 -14.87 8.66
C ALA A 69 3.34 -13.36 8.62
N ILE A 70 4.51 -12.99 8.10
CA ILE A 70 4.97 -11.58 8.03
C ILE A 70 4.79 -10.98 6.63
N TYR A 71 4.93 -11.78 5.57
CA TYR A 71 5.00 -11.28 4.20
C TYR A 71 3.86 -11.76 3.28
N ASN A 72 2.97 -12.65 3.73
CA ASN A 72 1.91 -13.25 2.91
C ASN A 72 2.43 -13.79 1.57
N LEU A 73 3.58 -14.48 1.58
CA LEU A 73 4.08 -15.17 0.38
C LEU A 73 3.22 -16.42 0.10
N PRO A 74 3.04 -16.83 -1.18
CA PRO A 74 2.30 -18.04 -1.51
C PRO A 74 2.92 -19.30 -0.86
N GLU A 75 2.08 -20.17 -0.29
CA GLU A 75 2.51 -21.47 0.23
C GLU A 75 3.08 -22.34 -0.90
N LEU A 76 4.31 -22.82 -0.75
CA LEU A 76 4.76 -24.01 -1.46
C LEU A 76 4.15 -25.21 -0.72
N HIS A 77 3.06 -25.76 -1.25
CA HIS A 77 2.38 -26.92 -0.67
C HIS A 77 3.36 -28.05 -0.32
N ASN A 78 3.50 -28.34 0.97
CA ASN A 78 3.83 -29.68 1.46
C ASN A 78 3.01 -29.93 2.73
N ASN A 79 1.95 -30.72 2.55
CA ASN A 79 1.18 -31.31 3.64
C ASN A 79 2.06 -32.34 4.35
N GLU A 80 2.52 -32.04 5.57
CA GLU A 80 2.77 -33.07 6.57
C GLU A 80 2.68 -32.43 7.96
N SER A 81 1.61 -32.80 8.68
CA SER A 81 1.39 -32.48 10.07
C SER A 81 2.41 -33.22 10.95
N SER A 82 3.21 -32.49 11.71
CA SER A 82 3.91 -33.03 12.88
C SER A 82 3.80 -32.07 14.05
N ASP A 83 2.89 -32.39 14.97
CA ASP A 83 2.97 -32.00 16.37
C ASP A 83 4.34 -32.45 16.91
N GLU A 84 5.17 -31.51 17.39
CA GLU A 84 6.06 -31.68 18.55
C GLU A 84 6.93 -30.41 18.79
N ASN A 85 6.57 -29.67 19.85
CA ASN A 85 7.45 -28.94 20.77
C ASN A 85 8.84 -28.48 20.28
N GLU A 86 8.91 -27.27 19.72
CA GLU A 86 10.03 -26.35 20.00
C GLU A 86 9.45 -24.97 20.36
N GLU A 87 9.73 -24.50 21.57
CA GLU A 87 9.39 -23.16 22.06
C GLU A 87 10.09 -22.07 21.21
N GLN A 88 9.60 -21.79 20.01
CA GLN A 88 9.74 -20.44 19.46
C GLN A 88 8.91 -19.54 20.37
N LYS A 89 9.58 -18.85 21.32
CA LYS A 89 8.95 -17.79 22.11
C LYS A 89 8.50 -16.69 21.15
N LEU A 90 7.31 -16.82 20.60
CA LEU A 90 6.58 -15.75 19.95
C LEU A 90 6.22 -14.73 21.03
N PHE A 91 7.17 -13.85 21.34
CA PHE A 91 7.04 -12.82 22.37
C PHE A 91 5.83 -11.91 22.13
N PHE A 92 5.46 -11.73 20.85
CA PHE A 92 4.38 -10.85 20.42
C PHE A 92 3.37 -11.59 19.55
N LYS A 93 2.09 -11.43 19.88
CA LYS A 93 0.96 -11.84 19.06
C LYS A 93 -0.01 -10.65 18.95
N PRO A 94 -0.14 -10.00 17.77
CA PRO A 94 0.56 -10.29 16.50
C PRO A 94 2.06 -9.93 16.53
N PRO A 95 2.87 -10.32 15.51
CA PRO A 95 4.30 -9.97 15.43
C PRO A 95 4.56 -8.48 15.60
N LEU A 96 5.72 -8.11 16.17
CA LEU A 96 6.05 -6.71 16.51
C LEU A 96 5.95 -5.76 15.30
N GLN A 97 6.39 -6.19 14.12
CA GLN A 97 6.27 -5.39 12.89
C GLN A 97 4.81 -5.07 12.55
N VAL A 98 3.90 -6.03 12.74
CA VAL A 98 2.45 -5.82 12.52
C VAL A 98 1.90 -4.84 13.54
N GLN A 99 2.37 -4.89 14.79
CA GLN A 99 2.00 -3.91 15.81
C GLN A 99 2.50 -2.50 15.47
N ARG A 100 3.74 -2.36 14.98
CA ARG A 100 4.29 -1.08 14.50
C ARG A 100 3.49 -0.50 13.33
N ASN A 101 3.17 -1.33 12.34
CA ASN A 101 2.35 -0.90 11.21
C ASN A 101 0.93 -0.53 11.64
N THR A 102 0.35 -1.27 12.59
CA THR A 102 -0.96 -0.96 13.18
C THR A 102 -0.93 0.36 13.96
N PHE A 103 0.13 0.61 14.72
CA PHE A 103 0.34 1.87 15.41
C PHE A 103 0.33 3.04 14.43
N VAL A 104 1.10 2.97 13.34
CA VAL A 104 1.10 4.01 12.29
C VAL A 104 -0.29 4.19 11.70
N LYS A 105 -0.95 3.10 11.28
CA LYS A 105 -2.31 3.17 10.71
C LYS A 105 -3.26 3.92 11.64
N ASN A 106 -3.25 3.61 12.93
CA ASN A 106 -4.13 4.24 13.92
C ASN A 106 -3.79 5.73 14.10
N GLN A 107 -2.49 6.08 14.22
CA GLN A 107 -2.07 7.48 14.31
C GLN A 107 -2.52 8.32 13.09
N LEU A 108 -2.46 7.73 11.89
CA LEU A 108 -2.93 8.40 10.67
C LEU A 108 -4.45 8.54 10.64
N LEU A 109 -5.21 7.52 11.06
CA LEU A 109 -6.67 7.58 11.15
C LEU A 109 -7.11 8.64 12.17
N ASP A 110 -6.52 8.62 13.35
CA ASP A 110 -6.80 9.58 14.42
C ASP A 110 -6.51 11.01 13.94
N PHE A 111 -5.34 11.24 13.34
CA PHE A 111 -4.99 12.56 12.79
C PHE A 111 -5.97 13.03 11.72
N LYS A 112 -6.35 12.15 10.78
CA LYS A 112 -7.36 12.43 9.75
C LYS A 112 -8.69 12.86 10.37
N TRP A 113 -9.21 12.11 11.33
CA TRP A 113 -10.51 12.36 11.94
C TRP A 113 -10.51 13.59 12.84
N GLU A 114 -9.48 13.76 13.67
CA GLU A 114 -9.31 14.93 14.54
C GLU A 114 -9.27 16.23 13.74
N ASN A 115 -8.56 16.23 12.61
CA ASN A 115 -8.33 17.43 11.80
C ASN A 115 -9.29 17.57 10.61
N ARG A 116 -10.10 16.54 10.31
CA ARG A 116 -11.02 16.48 9.16
C ARG A 116 -10.35 16.76 7.82
N VAL A 117 -9.26 16.04 7.58
CA VAL A 117 -8.39 16.26 6.41
C VAL A 117 -8.00 14.95 5.73
N ASP A 118 -7.80 15.00 4.42
CA ASP A 118 -7.17 13.90 3.70
C ASP A 118 -5.66 13.90 3.88
N LEU A 119 -5.07 12.71 3.76
CA LEU A 119 -3.62 12.48 3.75
C LEU A 119 -3.21 12.15 2.31
N SER A 120 -3.26 13.14 1.44
CA SER A 120 -3.02 13.00 0.00
C SER A 120 -1.62 12.50 -0.35
N LYS A 121 -0.60 12.86 0.44
CA LYS A 121 0.80 12.48 0.19
C LYS A 121 1.45 11.87 1.43
N ILE A 122 1.73 10.57 1.37
CA ILE A 122 2.44 9.83 2.42
C ILE A 122 3.88 9.57 1.95
N CYS A 123 4.83 9.81 2.85
CA CYS A 123 6.25 9.59 2.60
C CYS A 123 6.82 8.62 3.64
N ILE A 124 7.61 7.65 3.19
CA ILE A 124 8.22 6.62 4.04
C ILE A 124 9.73 6.67 3.82
N MET A 125 10.47 6.90 4.90
CA MET A 125 11.92 7.05 4.90
C MET A 125 12.55 5.87 5.63
N GLY A 126 13.45 5.15 4.97
CA GLY A 126 13.91 3.83 5.42
C GLY A 126 12.83 2.77 5.23
N CYS A 127 12.28 2.67 4.02
CA CYS A 127 11.15 1.77 3.74
C CYS A 127 11.50 0.28 3.74
N GLY A 128 12.78 -0.08 3.66
CA GLY A 128 13.27 -1.45 3.63
C GLY A 128 12.56 -2.28 2.55
N GLU A 129 11.98 -3.41 2.97
CA GLU A 129 11.20 -4.31 2.12
C GLU A 129 9.73 -3.89 1.95
N MET A 130 9.43 -2.60 2.08
CA MET A 130 8.11 -2.00 1.91
C MET A 130 7.02 -2.66 2.78
N SER A 131 7.38 -2.99 4.03
CA SER A 131 6.46 -3.66 4.97
C SER A 131 5.22 -2.81 5.26
N LEU A 132 5.41 -1.51 5.45
CA LEU A 132 4.34 -0.59 5.83
C LEU A 132 3.41 -0.30 4.64
N GLU A 133 3.97 -0.07 3.46
CA GLU A 133 3.25 0.17 2.22
C GLU A 133 2.31 -0.99 1.90
N ARG A 134 2.82 -2.23 1.98
CA ARG A 134 2.01 -3.43 1.75
C ARG A 134 0.91 -3.59 2.81
N PHE A 135 1.20 -3.22 4.06
CA PHE A 135 0.22 -3.27 5.14
C PHE A 135 -0.89 -2.23 4.97
N LEU A 136 -0.55 -1.02 4.51
CA LEU A 136 -1.51 0.08 4.37
C LEU A 136 -2.30 0.07 3.07
N ILE A 137 -1.97 -0.79 2.09
CA ILE A 137 -2.51 -0.74 0.72
C ILE A 137 -4.05 -0.69 0.69
N GLU A 138 -4.72 -1.45 1.55
CA GLU A 138 -6.19 -1.51 1.64
C GLU A 138 -6.80 -0.29 2.36
N ASN A 139 -5.99 0.49 3.08
CA ASN A 139 -6.39 1.70 3.82
C ASN A 139 -6.01 3.00 3.10
N LEU A 140 -5.17 2.96 2.05
CA LEU A 140 -4.73 4.17 1.35
C LEU A 140 -5.90 4.99 0.79
N ALA A 141 -6.91 4.32 0.23
CA ALA A 141 -8.12 4.99 -0.23
C ALA A 141 -8.85 5.67 0.94
N SER A 142 -9.06 4.97 2.06
CA SER A 142 -9.74 5.54 3.25
C SER A 142 -9.04 6.77 3.83
N PHE A 143 -7.73 6.89 3.62
CA PHE A 143 -6.95 8.06 4.02
C PHE A 143 -7.12 9.26 3.07
N GLY A 144 -7.58 9.03 1.83
CA GLY A 144 -7.60 10.03 0.76
C GLY A 144 -6.24 10.17 0.06
N VAL A 145 -5.41 9.13 0.09
CA VAL A 145 -4.06 9.15 -0.49
C VAL A 145 -4.15 9.23 -2.00
N LYS A 146 -3.22 9.98 -2.60
CA LYS A 146 -3.00 10.08 -4.05
C LYS A 146 -1.55 9.76 -4.42
N MET A 147 -0.62 9.89 -3.47
CA MET A 147 0.80 9.67 -3.69
C MET A 147 1.46 9.02 -2.47
N VAL A 148 2.26 7.97 -2.71
CA VAL A 148 3.19 7.41 -1.74
C VAL A 148 4.62 7.51 -2.28
N LEU A 149 5.52 8.09 -1.50
CA LEU A 149 6.94 8.16 -1.83
C LEU A 149 7.76 7.38 -0.79
N SER A 150 8.51 6.39 -1.24
CA SER A 150 9.31 5.53 -0.38
C SER A 150 10.79 5.67 -0.72
N VAL A 151 11.67 5.79 0.27
CA VAL A 151 13.12 5.86 0.06
C VAL A 151 13.86 4.90 0.97
N ASP A 152 14.87 4.23 0.42
CA ASP A 152 15.84 3.45 1.19
C ASP A 152 17.25 3.58 0.59
N LEU A 153 18.27 3.34 1.40
CA LEU A 153 19.66 3.29 0.94
C LEU A 153 20.02 1.88 0.43
N ASP A 154 19.41 0.84 0.99
CA ASP A 154 19.66 -0.56 0.65
C ASP A 154 18.85 -1.00 -0.58
N GLU A 155 19.52 -1.00 -1.73
CA GLU A 155 18.95 -1.42 -3.00
C GLU A 155 18.40 -2.85 -2.99
N LYS A 156 19.00 -3.76 -2.20
CA LYS A 156 18.55 -5.15 -2.15
C LYS A 156 17.23 -5.28 -1.43
N SER A 157 17.12 -4.72 -0.21
CA SER A 157 15.85 -4.69 0.52
C SER A 157 14.76 -3.96 -0.28
N LEU A 158 15.10 -2.85 -0.94
CA LEU A 158 14.15 -2.11 -1.77
C LEU A 158 13.66 -2.92 -2.98
N SER A 159 14.57 -3.59 -3.70
CA SER A 159 14.24 -4.49 -4.83
C SER A 159 13.30 -5.63 -4.40
N ILE A 160 13.46 -6.13 -3.18
CA ILE A 160 12.57 -7.14 -2.60
C ILE A 160 11.22 -6.53 -2.27
N GLY A 161 11.21 -5.37 -1.62
CA GLY A 161 9.99 -4.64 -1.29
C GLY A 161 9.13 -4.35 -2.52
N GLN A 162 9.76 -3.90 -3.62
CA GLN A 162 9.09 -3.67 -4.90
C GLN A 162 8.39 -4.94 -5.42
N GLN A 163 9.09 -6.09 -5.43
CA GLN A 163 8.52 -7.35 -5.89
C GLN A 163 7.37 -7.85 -5.00
N LEU A 164 7.53 -7.76 -3.68
CA LEU A 164 6.48 -8.13 -2.73
C LEU A 164 5.28 -7.20 -2.81
N PHE A 165 5.51 -5.91 -3.07
CA PHE A 165 4.45 -4.92 -3.24
C PHE A 165 3.65 -5.19 -4.51
N GLU A 166 4.31 -5.45 -5.65
CA GLU A 166 3.65 -5.84 -6.90
C GLU A 166 2.79 -7.10 -6.74
N THR A 167 3.31 -8.10 -6.00
CA THR A 167 2.58 -9.34 -5.71
C THR A 167 1.32 -9.05 -4.89
N ARG A 168 1.46 -8.28 -3.80
CA ARG A 168 0.33 -7.89 -2.95
C ARG A 168 -0.71 -7.05 -3.69
N LEU A 169 -0.26 -6.15 -4.57
CA LEU A 169 -1.12 -5.33 -5.41
C LEU A 169 -1.94 -6.19 -6.38
N ALA A 170 -1.33 -7.22 -6.98
CA ALA A 170 -2.03 -8.17 -7.85
C ALA A 170 -3.09 -8.97 -7.06
N GLU A 171 -2.75 -9.46 -5.87
CA GLU A 171 -3.68 -10.19 -4.98
C GLU A 171 -4.89 -9.34 -4.57
N GLN A 172 -4.69 -8.06 -4.27
CA GLN A 172 -5.74 -7.16 -3.79
C GLN A 172 -6.45 -6.39 -4.91
N SER A 173 -6.09 -6.61 -6.17
CA SER A 173 -6.57 -5.81 -7.31
C SER A 173 -8.11 -5.74 -7.40
N ALA A 174 -8.80 -6.86 -7.19
CA ALA A 174 -10.27 -6.89 -7.23
C ALA A 174 -10.90 -6.02 -6.13
N VAL A 175 -10.39 -6.12 -4.90
CA VAL A 175 -10.87 -5.33 -3.75
C VAL A 175 -10.58 -3.85 -3.95
N LEU A 176 -9.37 -3.51 -4.39
CA LEU A 176 -8.93 -2.13 -4.61
C LEU A 176 -9.78 -1.42 -5.68
N LYS A 177 -10.13 -2.10 -6.77
CA LYS A 177 -10.99 -1.55 -7.83
C LYS A 177 -12.41 -1.21 -7.37
N GLU A 178 -12.87 -1.83 -6.28
CA GLU A 178 -14.20 -1.59 -5.68
C GLU A 178 -14.20 -0.43 -4.68
N GLN A 179 -13.04 -0.04 -4.15
CA GLN A 179 -12.94 1.05 -3.17
C GLN A 179 -13.28 2.41 -3.79
N HIS A 180 -13.79 3.35 -3.00
CA HIS A 180 -14.00 4.72 -3.46
C HIS A 180 -12.69 5.53 -3.39
N GLY A 181 -12.41 6.36 -4.40
CA GLY A 181 -11.25 7.26 -4.41
C GLY A 181 -10.48 7.27 -5.73
N PHE A 182 -9.46 8.13 -5.81
CA PHE A 182 -8.62 8.28 -6.99
C PHE A 182 -7.51 7.23 -7.06
N PRO A 183 -7.00 6.90 -8.26
CA PRO A 183 -5.81 6.07 -8.39
C PRO A 183 -4.63 6.69 -7.63
N ILE A 184 -3.80 5.82 -7.05
CA ILE A 184 -2.67 6.24 -6.21
C ILE A 184 -1.37 5.98 -6.97
N LEU A 185 -0.49 6.97 -7.00
CA LEU A 185 0.86 6.80 -7.53
C LEU A 185 1.80 6.40 -6.40
N ILE A 186 2.50 5.28 -6.56
CA ILE A 186 3.54 4.84 -5.64
C ILE A 186 4.87 4.95 -6.36
N ARG A 187 5.86 5.61 -5.73
CA ARG A 187 7.22 5.71 -6.23
C ARG A 187 8.19 5.31 -5.15
N SER A 188 9.22 4.56 -5.54
CA SER A 188 10.35 4.30 -4.67
C SER A 188 11.64 4.88 -5.24
N PHE A 189 12.53 5.25 -4.32
CA PHE A 189 13.78 5.90 -4.60
C PHE A 189 14.91 5.21 -3.83
N VAL A 190 16.10 5.24 -4.41
CA VAL A 190 17.32 4.99 -3.66
C VAL A 190 17.93 6.32 -3.26
N GLY A 191 18.23 6.47 -1.97
CA GLY A 191 18.76 7.69 -1.42
C GLY A 191 19.16 7.56 0.04
N ASN A 192 20.05 8.43 0.49
CA ASN A 192 20.40 8.56 1.91
C ASN A 192 19.49 9.60 2.56
N ILE A 193 18.76 9.21 3.60
CA ILE A 193 17.80 10.09 4.28
C ILE A 193 18.44 11.29 5.00
N LEU A 194 19.77 11.32 5.12
CA LEU A 194 20.53 12.48 5.58
C LEU A 194 20.67 13.59 4.53
N ASP A 195 20.41 13.27 3.26
CA ASP A 195 20.37 14.23 2.16
C ASP A 195 18.94 14.69 1.92
N LEU A 196 18.70 16.01 1.96
CA LEU A 196 17.36 16.56 1.74
C LEU A 196 16.91 16.39 0.29
N ASP A 197 15.79 15.71 0.10
CA ASP A 197 15.08 15.64 -1.17
C ASP A 197 13.72 16.33 -1.07
N TYR A 198 13.57 17.44 -1.80
CA TYR A 198 12.36 18.27 -1.69
C TYR A 198 11.14 17.64 -2.36
N ARG A 199 11.26 16.51 -3.08
CA ARG A 199 10.07 15.70 -3.43
C ARG A 199 9.35 15.19 -2.18
N PHE A 200 10.01 15.09 -1.03
CA PHE A 200 9.42 14.66 0.24
C PHE A 200 8.87 15.83 1.08
N SER A 201 9.01 17.08 0.62
CA SER A 201 8.40 18.26 1.25
C SER A 201 6.88 18.30 1.00
N ASN A 202 6.17 19.15 1.77
CA ASN A 202 4.71 19.31 1.70
C ASN A 202 3.97 17.95 1.78
N ALA A 203 4.56 16.99 2.50
CA ALA A 203 3.94 15.70 2.74
C ALA A 203 2.89 15.86 3.83
N ASP A 204 1.76 15.18 3.68
CA ASP A 204 0.81 15.07 4.78
C ASP A 204 1.46 14.27 5.92
N CYS A 205 2.16 13.19 5.56
CA CYS A 205 2.81 12.30 6.52
C CYS A 205 4.24 12.00 6.10
N ILE A 206 5.19 12.04 7.03
CA ILE A 206 6.48 11.33 6.93
C ILE A 206 6.53 10.26 8.01
N ILE A 207 7.02 9.07 7.67
CA ILE A 207 7.11 7.92 8.58
C ILE A 207 8.50 7.30 8.46
N SER A 208 9.16 7.06 9.60
CA SER A 208 10.50 6.46 9.69
C SER A 208 10.58 5.50 10.86
N LEU A 209 10.33 4.21 10.63
CA LEU A 209 10.24 3.20 11.70
C LEU A 209 11.50 2.35 11.78
N GLU A 210 12.14 2.30 12.95
CA GLU A 210 13.34 1.49 13.19
C GLU A 210 14.46 1.79 12.15
N VAL A 211 14.80 3.08 12.03
CA VAL A 211 15.79 3.58 11.06
C VAL A 211 16.89 4.37 11.75
N ILE A 212 16.54 5.19 12.75
CA ILE A 212 17.45 6.17 13.34
C ILE A 212 18.60 5.50 14.10
N GLU A 213 18.41 4.29 14.59
CA GLU A 213 19.41 3.46 15.27
C GLU A 213 20.51 2.93 14.33
N HIS A 214 20.26 2.91 13.02
CA HIS A 214 21.21 2.44 11.99
C HIS A 214 22.19 3.53 11.53
N MET A 215 22.27 4.64 12.26
CA MET A 215 23.22 5.72 12.02
C MET A 215 23.74 6.32 13.33
N PRO A 216 24.90 7.01 13.32
CA PRO A 216 25.39 7.70 14.51
C PRO A 216 24.33 8.63 15.12
N LEU A 217 24.25 8.67 16.45
CA LEU A 217 23.23 9.45 17.17
C LEU A 217 23.16 10.93 16.73
N ALA A 218 24.29 11.56 16.44
CA ALA A 218 24.32 12.92 15.92
C ALA A 218 23.63 13.06 14.56
N SER A 219 23.83 12.09 13.65
CA SER A 219 23.16 12.02 12.35
C SER A 219 21.66 11.74 12.50
N ALA A 220 21.27 10.88 13.45
CA ALA A 220 19.86 10.63 13.75
C ALA A 220 19.13 11.89 14.22
N LYS A 221 19.74 12.65 15.16
CA LYS A 221 19.20 13.93 15.62
C LYS A 221 19.14 14.96 14.48
N GLN A 222 20.16 15.01 13.63
CA GLN A 222 20.19 15.87 12.45
C GLN A 222 19.07 15.53 11.46
N PHE A 223 18.85 14.25 11.18
CA PHE A 223 17.77 13.79 10.30
C PHE A 223 16.40 14.26 10.80
N ILE A 224 16.10 14.04 12.08
CA ILE A 224 14.82 14.45 12.69
C ILE A 224 14.65 15.98 12.61
N ASP A 225 15.70 16.73 12.93
CA ASP A 225 15.71 18.20 12.83
C ASP A 225 15.45 18.67 11.39
N GLN A 226 16.12 18.06 10.41
CA GLN A 226 15.96 18.37 8.99
C GLN A 226 14.54 18.09 8.48
N VAL A 227 13.92 16.97 8.88
CA VAL A 227 12.54 16.64 8.52
C VAL A 227 11.58 17.71 9.07
N LEU A 228 11.70 18.05 10.35
CA LEU A 228 10.81 19.02 11.00
C LEU A 228 11.01 20.46 10.51
N ARG A 229 12.26 20.87 10.20
CA ARG A 229 12.56 22.24 9.72
C ARG A 229 12.28 22.43 8.25
N HIS A 230 12.69 21.48 7.41
CA HIS A 230 12.76 21.67 5.96
C HIS A 230 11.66 20.94 5.21
N LEU A 231 11.35 19.69 5.56
CA LEU A 231 10.29 18.92 4.87
C LEU A 231 8.90 19.23 5.43
N ARG A 232 8.83 19.64 6.70
CA ARG A 232 7.66 20.19 7.40
C ARG A 232 6.38 19.38 7.18
N PRO A 233 6.36 18.06 7.42
CA PRO A 233 5.16 17.27 7.25
C PRO A 233 4.10 17.67 8.30
N ARG A 234 2.82 17.43 7.98
CA ARG A 234 1.72 17.69 8.92
C ARG A 234 1.75 16.72 10.10
N ILE A 235 2.14 15.47 9.85
CA ILE A 235 2.46 14.48 10.86
C ILE A 235 3.80 13.80 10.52
N PHE A 236 4.71 13.73 11.50
CA PHE A 236 5.94 12.95 11.42
C PHE A 236 5.94 11.88 12.51
N ILE A 237 6.08 10.61 12.12
CA ILE A 237 6.15 9.47 13.04
C ILE A 237 7.53 8.83 12.89
N PHE A 238 8.25 8.69 14.01
CA PHE A 238 9.49 7.93 14.02
C PHE A 238 9.59 7.01 15.24
N SER A 239 10.31 5.90 15.08
CA SER A 239 10.53 4.92 16.15
C SER A 239 11.97 4.43 16.22
N THR A 240 12.31 3.86 17.36
CA THR A 240 13.58 3.19 17.63
C THR A 240 13.34 2.04 18.64
N PRO A 241 14.20 1.02 18.69
CA PRO A 241 14.19 0.02 19.74
C PRO A 241 14.28 0.63 21.13
N ASN A 242 13.61 0.01 22.10
CA ASN A 242 13.80 0.28 23.53
C ASN A 242 14.87 -0.68 24.08
N ASN A 243 16.03 -0.16 24.50
CA ASN A 243 17.13 -0.97 25.01
C ASN A 243 16.78 -1.68 26.33
N ASP A 244 15.99 -1.05 27.20
CA ASP A 244 15.58 -1.65 28.48
C ASP A 244 14.73 -2.91 28.26
N TYR A 245 14.12 -3.04 27.08
CA TYR A 245 13.34 -4.21 26.70
C TYR A 245 14.20 -5.43 26.31
N ASN A 246 15.49 -5.26 26.06
CA ASN A 246 16.33 -6.36 25.57
C ASN A 246 16.47 -7.52 26.59
N GLU A 247 16.31 -7.24 27.89
CA GLU A 247 16.24 -8.29 28.93
C GLU A 247 15.15 -9.33 28.64
N VAL A 248 14.03 -8.90 28.04
CA VAL A 248 12.91 -9.79 27.70
C VAL A 248 13.31 -10.81 26.65
N PHE A 249 14.17 -10.44 25.70
CA PHE A 249 14.67 -11.32 24.66
C PHE A 249 15.80 -12.24 25.16
N GLY A 250 16.27 -12.04 26.40
CA GLY A 250 17.37 -12.79 26.99
C GLY A 250 18.75 -12.30 26.55
N ASP A 251 18.83 -11.09 26.00
CA ASP A 251 20.08 -10.45 25.62
C ASP A 251 20.85 -9.95 26.85
N GLU A 252 22.18 -9.90 26.75
CA GLU A 252 23.02 -9.46 27.87
C GLU A 252 22.86 -7.94 28.10
N PRO A 253 22.84 -7.46 29.35
CA PRO A 253 22.78 -6.02 29.62
C PRO A 253 23.89 -5.25 28.91
N GLY A 254 23.52 -4.28 28.08
CA GLY A 254 24.46 -3.47 27.30
C GLY A 254 24.75 -3.99 25.89
N THR A 255 24.10 -5.07 25.43
CA THR A 255 24.14 -5.47 24.01
C THR A 255 22.97 -4.87 23.23
N PHE A 256 23.23 -4.54 21.96
CA PHE A 256 22.18 -4.17 21.03
C PHE A 256 21.43 -5.41 20.55
N ARG A 257 20.14 -5.23 20.21
CA ARG A 257 19.27 -6.24 19.61
C ARG A 257 19.80 -6.70 18.25
N HIS A 258 20.46 -5.80 17.51
CA HIS A 258 21.11 -6.10 16.25
C HIS A 258 22.53 -5.51 16.20
N ASP A 259 23.45 -6.27 15.58
CA ASP A 259 24.88 -5.94 15.53
C ASP A 259 25.19 -4.69 14.67
N ASP A 260 24.24 -4.26 13.83
CA ASP A 260 24.34 -3.11 12.95
C ASP A 260 23.75 -1.81 13.54
N HIS A 261 23.29 -1.84 14.80
CA HIS A 261 22.87 -0.65 15.51
C HIS A 261 24.06 0.19 15.98
N TYR A 262 23.96 1.50 15.81
CA TYR A 262 24.93 2.47 16.36
C TYR A 262 24.59 2.86 17.80
N PHE A 263 23.31 2.82 18.17
CA PHE A 263 22.81 3.07 19.52
C PHE A 263 21.47 2.38 19.72
N GLU A 264 21.09 2.18 20.98
CA GLU A 264 19.72 1.88 21.37
C GLU A 264 19.41 2.68 22.62
N MET A 265 18.44 3.59 22.53
CA MET A 265 18.11 4.45 23.66
C MET A 265 17.35 3.68 24.73
N LYS A 266 17.73 3.90 25.98
CA LYS A 266 16.90 3.55 27.14
C LYS A 266 15.67 4.44 27.21
N ILE A 267 14.69 4.02 28.02
CA ILE A 267 13.46 4.76 28.28
C ILE A 267 13.75 6.20 28.71
N ASP A 268 14.69 6.39 29.64
CA ASP A 268 15.04 7.71 30.18
C ASP A 268 15.77 8.59 29.16
N GLU A 269 16.63 7.99 28.32
CA GLU A 269 17.37 8.70 27.27
C GLU A 269 16.42 9.20 26.17
N PHE A 270 15.45 8.37 25.77
CA PHE A 270 14.45 8.74 24.77
C PHE A 270 13.42 9.74 25.33
N ALA A 271 13.08 9.65 26.62
CA ALA A 271 12.25 10.64 27.30
C ALA A 271 12.95 12.00 27.43
N GLU A 272 14.26 12.02 27.70
CA GLU A 272 15.03 13.25 27.70
C GLU A 272 15.11 13.85 26.29
N TYR A 273 15.35 13.03 25.26
CA TYR A 273 15.34 13.51 23.88
C TYR A 273 13.97 14.06 23.45
N HIS A 274 12.87 13.45 23.91
CA HIS A 274 11.51 13.98 23.70
C HIS A 274 11.36 15.39 24.29
N ARG A 275 11.89 15.60 25.50
CA ARG A 275 11.86 16.91 26.16
C ARG A 275 12.67 17.95 25.40
N GLU A 276 13.89 17.62 24.98
CA GLU A 276 14.74 18.48 24.14
C GLU A 276 14.01 18.88 22.85
N LEU A 277 13.46 17.90 22.13
CA LEU A 277 12.79 18.12 20.84
C LEU A 277 11.51 18.94 20.99
N SER A 278 10.71 18.67 22.03
CA SER A 278 9.48 19.40 22.34
C SER A 278 9.74 20.86 22.72
N GLU A 279 10.88 21.15 23.34
CA GLU A 279 11.29 22.51 23.66
C GLU A 279 11.76 23.25 22.40
N GLU A 280 12.63 22.63 21.60
CA GLU A 280 13.17 23.22 20.36
C GLU A 280 12.07 23.56 19.35
N PHE A 281 11.09 22.66 19.17
CA PHE A 281 10.03 22.82 18.17
C PHE A 281 8.69 23.29 18.75
N ARG A 282 8.68 23.81 19.98
CA ARG A 282 7.47 24.20 20.73
C ARG A 282 6.52 25.09 19.93
N ASP A 283 7.05 26.00 19.12
CA ASP A 283 6.23 26.96 18.37
C ASP A 283 5.64 26.37 17.09
N SER A 284 6.28 25.34 16.52
CA SER A 284 5.89 24.76 15.22
C SER A 284 5.14 23.44 15.33
N TYR A 285 5.49 22.60 16.30
CA TYR A 285 4.98 21.24 16.44
C TYR A 285 4.42 20.98 17.84
N GLU A 286 3.38 20.15 17.89
CA GLU A 286 3.00 19.40 19.08
C GLU A 286 3.63 18.01 18.98
N ILE A 287 4.55 17.69 19.89
CA ILE A 287 5.31 16.44 19.87
C ILE A 287 4.80 15.53 20.99
N GLN A 288 4.10 14.47 20.61
CA GLN A 288 3.61 13.44 21.50
C GLN A 288 4.64 12.32 21.66
N GLY A 289 4.88 11.91 22.90
CA GLY A 289 5.70 10.75 23.24
C GLY A 289 6.44 10.91 24.57
N PRO A 290 7.33 9.97 24.91
CA PRO A 290 7.49 8.67 24.25
C PRO A 290 6.22 7.80 24.27
N LEU A 291 5.87 7.22 23.12
CA LEU A 291 4.85 6.19 22.96
C LEU A 291 5.54 4.82 22.86
N TYR A 292 4.86 3.75 23.24
CA TYR A 292 5.46 2.41 23.31
C TYR A 292 4.61 1.38 22.56
N ILE A 293 5.29 0.47 21.87
CA ILE A 293 4.70 -0.58 21.01
C ILE A 293 5.34 -1.93 21.41
N GLY A 294 4.57 -3.02 21.36
CA GLY A 294 5.07 -4.34 21.77
C GLY A 294 5.05 -4.53 23.28
N GLN A 295 3.90 -4.34 23.91
CA GLN A 295 3.68 -4.70 25.31
C GLN A 295 3.44 -6.20 25.47
N ILE A 296 3.92 -6.80 26.56
CA ILE A 296 3.59 -8.18 26.92
C ILE A 296 2.38 -8.16 27.83
N PHE A 297 1.32 -8.86 27.42
CA PHE A 297 0.07 -8.98 28.17
C PHE A 297 -0.09 -10.35 28.88
N SER A 298 1.00 -11.11 29.07
CA SER A 298 0.88 -12.42 29.75
C SER A 298 0.79 -12.24 31.26
N ARG A 299 -0.25 -12.82 31.89
CA ARG A 299 -0.52 -12.73 33.35
C ARG A 299 0.65 -13.16 34.24
N GLU A 300 1.54 -14.02 33.75
CA GLU A 300 2.72 -14.49 34.48
C GLU A 300 3.92 -13.55 34.36
N ASN A 301 4.03 -12.81 33.25
CA ASN A 301 5.14 -11.90 32.96
C ASN A 301 4.80 -10.42 33.24
N GLU A 302 3.52 -10.09 33.38
CA GLU A 302 3.00 -8.72 33.57
C GLU A 302 3.71 -8.04 34.75
N LYS A 303 3.78 -8.68 35.91
CA LYS A 303 4.45 -8.13 37.10
C LYS A 303 5.97 -8.04 36.99
N LYS A 304 6.59 -8.85 36.12
CA LYS A 304 8.06 -8.92 36.01
C LYS A 304 8.60 -7.82 35.09
N PHE A 305 7.84 -7.44 34.06
CA PHE A 305 8.30 -6.53 33.01
C PHE A 305 7.40 -5.30 32.83
N GLU A 306 6.49 -5.03 33.78
CA GLU A 306 5.54 -3.90 33.76
C GLU A 306 6.24 -2.55 33.46
N ASN A 307 7.43 -2.36 34.03
CA ASN A 307 8.19 -1.13 33.92
C ASN A 307 8.82 -0.89 32.53
N LEU A 308 8.86 -1.91 31.66
CA LEU A 308 9.55 -1.84 30.37
C LEU A 308 8.72 -1.16 29.27
N LYS A 309 7.41 -0.92 29.50
CA LYS A 309 6.45 -0.17 28.66
C LYS A 309 6.22 -0.66 27.21
N GLY A 310 7.20 -1.22 26.52
CA GLY A 310 7.12 -1.79 25.16
C GLY A 310 8.49 -1.96 24.50
N ALA A 311 8.58 -2.87 23.52
CA ALA A 311 9.82 -3.23 22.81
C ALA A 311 10.33 -2.19 21.81
N THR A 312 9.43 -1.33 21.32
CA THR A 312 9.70 -0.20 20.45
C THR A 312 9.17 1.05 21.13
N GLN A 313 9.91 2.15 21.02
CA GLN A 313 9.51 3.48 21.46
C GLN A 313 9.40 4.43 20.27
N ALA A 314 8.43 5.34 20.29
CA ALA A 314 8.08 6.19 19.15
C ALA A 314 7.70 7.61 19.58
N MET A 315 7.83 8.56 18.66
CA MET A 315 7.29 9.91 18.79
C MET A 315 6.40 10.25 17.59
N VAL A 316 5.42 11.10 17.84
CA VAL A 316 4.48 11.62 16.83
C VAL A 316 4.49 13.13 16.90
N CYS A 317 5.01 13.79 15.86
CA CYS A 317 5.09 15.24 15.76
C CYS A 317 3.96 15.73 14.85
N LYS A 318 3.03 16.52 15.37
CA LYS A 318 1.91 17.12 14.62
C LYS A 318 2.18 18.61 14.40
N LEU A 319 2.15 19.08 13.14
CA LEU A 319 2.39 20.50 12.83
C LEU A 319 1.20 21.34 13.32
N LYS A 320 1.48 22.45 14.01
CA LYS A 320 0.46 23.42 14.42
C LYS A 320 -0.05 24.18 13.19
N THR A 321 -1.36 24.31 13.05
CA THR A 321 -2.09 24.63 11.80
C THR A 321 -1.86 26.02 11.17
N ASP A 322 -0.95 26.85 11.65
CA ASP A 322 -0.71 28.20 11.12
C ASP A 322 0.53 28.30 10.21
N LEU A 323 1.09 27.17 9.79
CA LEU A 323 2.46 27.09 9.27
C LEU A 323 2.63 26.27 7.99
N MET A 324 1.54 25.99 7.25
CA MET A 324 1.61 25.44 5.89
C MET A 324 2.00 26.54 4.89
N GLY A 325 3.13 27.21 5.14
CA GLY A 325 3.77 28.03 4.12
C GLY A 325 4.38 27.13 3.04
N ASP A 326 4.38 27.58 1.79
CA ASP A 326 5.00 26.85 0.69
C ASP A 326 6.46 26.55 1.04
N VAL A 327 6.82 25.26 1.11
CA VAL A 327 8.22 24.86 1.18
C VAL A 327 8.87 25.19 -0.17
N GLU A 328 9.86 26.07 -0.15
CA GLU A 328 10.62 26.45 -1.35
C GLU A 328 11.16 25.22 -2.09
N PRO A 329 11.11 25.19 -3.43
CA PRO A 329 11.71 24.11 -4.20
C PRO A 329 13.20 23.99 -3.89
N GLY A 330 13.67 22.76 -3.68
CA GLY A 330 15.08 22.49 -3.42
C GLY A 330 15.61 21.28 -4.18
N ASN A 331 16.74 20.76 -3.72
CA ASN A 331 17.47 19.70 -4.41
C ASN A 331 16.65 18.41 -4.52
N LEU A 332 16.82 17.73 -5.66
CA LEU A 332 16.24 16.42 -5.97
C LEU A 332 17.38 15.42 -6.14
N VAL A 333 17.81 14.82 -5.04
CA VAL A 333 19.06 14.03 -4.96
C VAL A 333 18.83 12.53 -5.06
N TYR A 334 17.65 12.04 -4.68
CA TYR A 334 17.34 10.61 -4.72
C TYR A 334 17.13 10.12 -6.15
N GLN A 335 17.50 8.87 -6.41
CA GLN A 335 17.33 8.25 -7.71
C GLN A 335 16.05 7.43 -7.72
N SER A 336 15.10 7.77 -8.58
CA SER A 336 13.86 7.01 -8.76
C SER A 336 14.17 5.63 -9.34
N THR A 337 13.60 4.60 -8.71
CA THR A 337 13.89 3.20 -9.07
C THR A 337 12.71 2.38 -9.52
N HIS A 338 11.51 2.73 -9.04
CA HIS A 338 10.28 2.07 -9.43
C HIS A 338 9.11 3.04 -9.26
N GLN A 339 8.08 2.86 -10.08
CA GLN A 339 6.80 3.54 -9.93
C GLN A 339 5.67 2.66 -10.43
N THR A 340 4.55 2.67 -9.72
CA THR A 340 3.37 1.88 -10.05
C THR A 340 2.09 2.60 -9.61
N MET A 341 0.97 2.16 -10.17
CA MET A 341 -0.36 2.68 -9.88
C MET A 341 -1.14 1.68 -9.03
N VAL A 342 -1.84 2.16 -8.01
CA VAL A 342 -2.88 1.40 -7.32
C VAL A 342 -4.24 1.74 -7.96
N PRO A 343 -4.95 0.75 -8.53
CA PRO A 343 -6.18 0.96 -9.29
C PRO A 343 -7.41 1.09 -8.38
N ILE A 344 -7.56 2.23 -7.70
CA ILE A 344 -8.71 2.53 -6.83
C ILE A 344 -9.94 2.95 -7.65
N GLY A 345 -11.13 2.51 -7.25
CA GLY A 345 -12.41 3.07 -7.71
C GLY A 345 -12.74 2.87 -9.17
N MET A 346 -12.11 1.90 -9.83
CA MET A 346 -12.33 1.65 -11.25
C MET A 346 -13.70 1.06 -11.54
N LYS A 347 -14.23 0.16 -10.69
CA LYS A 347 -15.38 -0.68 -11.05
C LYS A 347 -16.64 0.13 -11.42
N PRO A 348 -17.05 1.17 -10.66
CA PRO A 348 -18.20 2.00 -11.04
C PRO A 348 -17.98 2.73 -12.37
N VAL A 349 -16.76 3.21 -12.62
CA VAL A 349 -16.38 3.92 -13.86
C VAL A 349 -16.37 2.97 -15.05
N ILE A 350 -15.77 1.77 -14.89
CA ILE A 350 -15.76 0.70 -15.89
C ILE A 350 -17.19 0.36 -16.31
N TYR A 351 -18.09 0.17 -15.34
CA TYR A 351 -19.49 -0.12 -15.62
C TYR A 351 -20.16 0.97 -16.49
N ARG A 352 -20.00 2.25 -16.12
CA ARG A 352 -20.60 3.37 -16.86
C ARG A 352 -19.99 3.56 -18.26
N LEU A 353 -18.67 3.39 -18.38
CA LEU A 353 -17.97 3.44 -19.66
C LEU A 353 -18.40 2.31 -20.61
N ILE A 354 -18.57 1.09 -20.09
CA ILE A 354 -19.07 -0.04 -20.88
C ILE A 354 -20.54 0.17 -21.26
N LYS A 355 -21.39 0.64 -20.34
CA LYS A 355 -22.79 1.00 -20.64
C LYS A 355 -22.86 1.97 -21.82
N LYS A 356 -22.06 3.04 -21.79
CA LYS A 356 -21.98 4.02 -22.87
C LYS A 356 -21.47 3.41 -24.17
N ALA A 357 -20.37 2.65 -24.13
CA ALA A 357 -19.80 2.01 -25.30
C ALA A 357 -20.75 0.98 -25.93
N PHE A 358 -21.51 0.25 -25.11
CA PHE A 358 -22.49 -0.73 -25.59
C PHE A 358 -23.69 -0.05 -26.24
N PHE A 359 -24.17 1.05 -25.66
CA PHE A 359 -25.20 1.89 -26.26
C PHE A 359 -24.75 2.43 -27.63
N GLU A 360 -23.57 3.06 -27.69
CA GLU A 360 -22.99 3.59 -28.94
C GLU A 360 -22.78 2.48 -29.99
N PHE A 361 -22.38 1.28 -29.56
CA PHE A 361 -22.29 0.11 -30.44
C PHE A 361 -23.65 -0.23 -31.04
N LEU A 362 -24.68 -0.40 -30.22
CA LEU A 362 -26.00 -0.81 -30.68
C LEU A 362 -26.63 0.24 -31.60
N GLU A 363 -26.47 1.54 -31.32
CA GLU A 363 -26.96 2.61 -32.19
C GLU A 363 -26.47 2.48 -33.63
N HIS A 364 -25.22 2.05 -33.83
CA HIS A 364 -24.61 1.92 -35.15
C HIS A 364 -24.65 0.48 -35.71
N PHE A 365 -24.89 -0.51 -34.86
CA PHE A 365 -24.97 -1.91 -35.28
C PHE A 365 -26.23 -2.15 -36.12
N SER A 366 -26.04 -2.86 -37.23
CA SER A 366 -27.11 -3.28 -38.14
C SER A 366 -27.32 -4.78 -38.02
N PHE A 367 -28.48 -5.19 -37.54
CA PHE A 367 -28.89 -6.60 -37.42
C PHE A 367 -29.13 -7.21 -38.80
N CYS A 368 -28.05 -7.62 -39.46
CA CYS A 368 -28.09 -8.22 -40.79
C CYS A 368 -28.49 -9.70 -40.70
N PRO A 369 -29.56 -10.15 -41.40
CA PRO A 369 -29.96 -11.55 -41.39
C PRO A 369 -28.89 -12.51 -41.95
N MET A 370 -28.00 -12.01 -42.83
CA MET A 370 -26.92 -12.83 -43.40
C MET A 370 -25.81 -13.16 -42.38
N ALA A 371 -25.71 -12.40 -41.29
CA ALA A 371 -24.73 -12.62 -40.22
C ALA A 371 -25.28 -13.52 -39.09
N LEU A 372 -26.48 -14.10 -39.28
CA LEU A 372 -27.17 -14.90 -38.28
C LEU A 372 -26.60 -16.32 -38.24
N SER A 373 -26.16 -16.75 -37.06
CA SER A 373 -25.76 -18.13 -36.79
C SER A 373 -26.97 -18.95 -36.41
N ASN A 374 -27.06 -20.19 -36.90
CA ASN A 374 -28.15 -21.13 -36.58
C ASN A 374 -27.57 -22.41 -36.00
N VAL A 375 -27.87 -22.71 -34.74
CA VAL A 375 -27.42 -23.94 -34.06
C VAL A 375 -28.59 -24.54 -33.28
N ASN A 376 -28.89 -25.82 -33.50
CA ASN A 376 -29.95 -26.56 -32.80
C ASN A 376 -31.34 -25.87 -32.81
N GLY A 377 -31.67 -25.16 -33.88
CA GLY A 377 -32.95 -24.43 -34.00
C GLY A 377 -32.97 -23.07 -33.31
N PHE A 378 -31.86 -22.61 -32.74
CA PHE A 378 -31.70 -21.27 -32.19
C PHE A 378 -30.88 -20.40 -33.15
N SER A 379 -31.47 -19.28 -33.57
CA SER A 379 -30.82 -18.28 -34.41
C SER A 379 -30.33 -17.10 -33.57
N TYR A 380 -29.09 -16.67 -33.79
CA TYR A 380 -28.50 -15.58 -33.02
C TYR A 380 -27.39 -14.85 -33.77
N TRP A 381 -27.14 -13.60 -33.38
CA TRP A 381 -25.92 -12.89 -33.75
C TRP A 381 -24.85 -13.11 -32.70
N ARG A 382 -23.66 -13.48 -33.16
CA ARG A 382 -22.46 -13.62 -32.33
C ARG A 382 -21.56 -12.41 -32.57
N ILE A 383 -21.33 -11.60 -31.54
CA ILE A 383 -20.62 -10.33 -31.67
C ILE A 383 -19.41 -10.36 -30.74
N ASP A 384 -18.21 -10.21 -31.30
CA ASP A 384 -16.97 -10.08 -30.53
C ASP A 384 -17.05 -8.85 -29.61
N ILE A 385 -16.78 -9.05 -28.32
CA ILE A 385 -16.79 -8.02 -27.28
C ILE A 385 -15.85 -6.85 -27.59
N LYS A 386 -14.78 -7.08 -28.38
CA LYS A 386 -13.86 -6.04 -28.84
C LYS A 386 -14.55 -4.94 -29.65
N ASN A 387 -15.66 -5.26 -30.35
CA ASN A 387 -16.45 -4.25 -31.03
C ASN A 387 -17.07 -3.23 -30.07
N ILE A 388 -17.34 -3.62 -28.83
CA ILE A 388 -17.83 -2.71 -27.79
C ILE A 388 -16.65 -2.03 -27.11
N LEU A 389 -15.63 -2.80 -26.70
CA LEU A 389 -14.48 -2.26 -25.95
C LEU A 389 -13.70 -1.18 -26.72
N HIS A 390 -13.56 -1.29 -28.05
CA HIS A 390 -12.88 -0.28 -28.87
C HIS A 390 -13.58 1.09 -28.90
N ARG A 391 -14.81 1.20 -28.37
CA ARG A 391 -15.55 2.47 -28.27
C ARG A 391 -15.33 3.17 -26.93
N ILE A 392 -14.72 2.50 -25.95
CA ILE A 392 -14.40 3.11 -24.65
C ILE A 392 -13.32 4.18 -24.86
N ARG A 393 -13.59 5.40 -24.39
CA ARG A 393 -12.64 6.51 -24.40
C ARG A 393 -11.98 6.62 -23.03
N ALA A 394 -10.83 5.96 -22.87
CA ALA A 394 -10.04 5.97 -21.65
C ALA A 394 -8.55 5.70 -21.97
N PRO A 395 -7.61 6.09 -21.09
CA PRO A 395 -6.19 5.79 -21.23
C PRO A 395 -5.90 4.28 -21.26
N VAL A 396 -4.74 3.90 -21.81
CA VAL A 396 -4.38 2.48 -22.05
C VAL A 396 -4.29 1.71 -20.73
N SER A 397 -3.67 2.30 -19.72
CA SER A 397 -3.58 1.75 -18.36
C SER A 397 -4.97 1.41 -17.78
N PHE A 398 -5.98 2.23 -18.06
CA PHE A 398 -7.35 1.96 -17.66
C PHE A 398 -7.96 0.80 -18.46
N LEU A 399 -7.84 0.81 -19.79
CA LEU A 399 -8.39 -0.22 -20.66
C LEU A 399 -7.78 -1.60 -20.39
N THR A 400 -6.47 -1.68 -20.16
CA THR A 400 -5.78 -2.95 -19.85
C THR A 400 -6.24 -3.59 -18.54
N SER A 401 -6.88 -2.82 -17.66
CA SER A 401 -7.44 -3.34 -16.41
C SER A 401 -8.82 -4.01 -16.58
N ILE A 402 -9.51 -3.76 -17.69
CA ILE A 402 -10.84 -4.30 -17.98
C ILE A 402 -10.67 -5.66 -18.65
N SER A 403 -11.06 -6.73 -17.96
CA SER A 403 -11.04 -8.05 -18.60
C SER A 403 -12.22 -8.20 -19.59
N GLU A 404 -12.00 -8.92 -20.69
CA GLU A 404 -13.08 -9.22 -21.65
C GLU A 404 -14.25 -9.96 -21.00
N ILE A 405 -13.97 -10.85 -20.03
CA ILE A 405 -14.99 -11.59 -19.28
C ILE A 405 -15.82 -10.65 -18.38
N GLU A 406 -15.17 -9.73 -17.66
CA GLU A 406 -15.86 -8.70 -16.87
C GLU A 406 -16.75 -7.82 -17.76
N ALA A 407 -16.25 -7.43 -18.94
CA ALA A 407 -17.03 -6.63 -19.87
C ALA A 407 -18.25 -7.38 -20.42
N LEU A 408 -18.11 -8.67 -20.73
CA LEU A 408 -19.21 -9.55 -21.12
C LEU A 408 -20.28 -9.63 -20.03
N GLN A 409 -19.86 -9.85 -18.78
CA GLN A 409 -20.78 -9.92 -17.63
C GLN A 409 -21.53 -8.61 -17.43
N ILE A 410 -20.85 -7.46 -17.59
CA ILE A 410 -21.49 -6.15 -17.52
C ILE A 410 -22.53 -5.98 -18.64
N CYS A 411 -22.19 -6.32 -19.89
CA CYS A 411 -23.15 -6.25 -21.01
C CYS A 411 -24.36 -7.17 -20.78
N GLN A 412 -24.13 -8.38 -20.26
CA GLN A 412 -25.19 -9.33 -19.93
C GLN A 412 -26.13 -8.76 -18.85
N ASN A 413 -25.57 -8.22 -17.76
CA ASN A 413 -26.33 -7.63 -16.67
C ASN A 413 -27.14 -6.40 -17.14
N LEU A 414 -26.52 -5.53 -17.95
CA LEU A 414 -27.16 -4.36 -18.55
C LEU A 414 -28.36 -4.73 -19.45
N SER A 415 -28.34 -5.91 -20.08
CA SER A 415 -29.45 -6.42 -20.89
C SER A 415 -30.51 -7.21 -20.10
N HIS A 416 -30.45 -7.18 -18.77
CA HIS A 416 -31.27 -8.02 -17.89
C HIS A 416 -31.19 -9.51 -18.24
N HIS A 417 -30.00 -10.00 -18.59
CA HIS A 417 -29.73 -11.37 -19.03
C HIS A 417 -30.48 -11.82 -20.30
N LYS A 418 -31.01 -10.88 -21.10
CA LYS A 418 -31.62 -11.24 -22.38
C LYS A 418 -30.58 -11.58 -23.45
N ILE A 419 -29.35 -11.08 -23.34
CA ILE A 419 -28.20 -11.57 -24.14
C ILE A 419 -27.47 -12.67 -23.36
N SER A 420 -26.87 -13.60 -24.09
CA SER A 420 -25.99 -14.63 -23.50
C SER A 420 -24.52 -14.28 -23.74
N ILE A 421 -23.63 -14.91 -23.00
CA ILE A 421 -22.17 -14.76 -23.17
C ILE A 421 -21.59 -16.06 -23.74
N ASP A 422 -20.60 -15.94 -24.62
CA ASP A 422 -19.85 -17.05 -25.21
C ASP A 422 -18.36 -16.85 -24.88
N ILE A 423 -17.87 -17.63 -23.92
CA ILE A 423 -16.47 -17.64 -23.47
C ILE A 423 -15.79 -18.87 -24.08
N LYS A 424 -14.74 -18.64 -24.85
CA LYS A 424 -13.97 -19.70 -25.51
C LYS A 424 -12.48 -19.54 -25.22
N GLU A 425 -11.80 -20.62 -24.85
CA GLU A 425 -10.38 -20.57 -24.46
C GLU A 425 -9.42 -20.16 -25.59
N ASN A 426 -9.78 -20.40 -26.86
CA ASN A 426 -8.93 -20.16 -28.03
C ASN A 426 -9.60 -19.31 -29.13
N GLU A 427 -10.72 -18.66 -28.82
CA GLU A 427 -11.44 -17.80 -29.76
C GLU A 427 -11.90 -16.52 -29.07
N HIS A 428 -12.31 -15.54 -29.88
CA HIS A 428 -12.86 -14.28 -29.41
C HIS A 428 -14.06 -14.48 -28.49
N HIS A 429 -14.00 -13.88 -27.30
CA HIS A 429 -15.12 -13.78 -26.37
C HIS A 429 -16.24 -12.93 -26.99
N SER A 430 -17.48 -13.39 -26.90
CA SER A 430 -18.59 -12.78 -27.64
C SER A 430 -19.85 -12.65 -26.81
N ILE A 431 -20.66 -11.64 -27.12
CA ILE A 431 -22.08 -11.62 -26.73
C ILE A 431 -22.90 -12.34 -27.79
N ILE A 432 -23.95 -13.02 -27.33
CA ILE A 432 -24.95 -13.70 -28.15
C ILE A 432 -26.25 -12.93 -28.03
N ILE A 433 -26.70 -12.37 -29.15
CA ILE A 433 -27.98 -11.67 -29.26
C ILE A 433 -28.96 -12.57 -30.01
N PRO A 434 -30.06 -13.05 -29.38
CA PRO A 434 -31.07 -13.86 -30.06
C PRO A 434 -31.77 -13.10 -31.19
N ASP A 435 -32.20 -13.81 -32.24
CA ASP A 435 -32.86 -13.21 -33.42
C ASP A 435 -34.19 -12.50 -33.13
N PHE A 436 -34.91 -12.95 -32.10
CA PHE A 436 -36.16 -12.33 -31.65
C PHE A 436 -35.96 -11.03 -30.88
N MET A 437 -34.72 -10.68 -30.51
CA MET A 437 -34.43 -9.48 -29.76
C MET A 437 -34.40 -8.26 -30.68
N LYS A 438 -35.22 -7.25 -30.36
CA LYS A 438 -35.23 -5.99 -31.09
C LYS A 438 -34.15 -5.04 -30.58
N LYS A 439 -33.56 -4.29 -31.51
CA LYS A 439 -32.57 -3.25 -31.21
C LYS A 439 -33.11 -2.20 -30.24
N GLU A 440 -34.36 -1.78 -30.45
CA GLU A 440 -35.01 -0.74 -29.65
C GLU A 440 -35.20 -1.19 -28.20
N GLU A 441 -35.55 -2.47 -27.98
CA GLU A 441 -35.68 -3.03 -26.63
C GLU A 441 -34.35 -3.04 -25.88
N LEU A 442 -33.24 -3.36 -26.56
CA LEU A 442 -31.91 -3.30 -25.96
C LEU A 442 -31.48 -1.87 -25.62
N LEU A 443 -31.73 -0.93 -26.53
CA LEU A 443 -31.40 0.48 -26.31
C LEU A 443 -32.21 1.07 -25.14
N GLU A 444 -33.46 0.66 -24.97
CA GLU A 444 -34.31 1.06 -23.85
C GLU A 444 -33.77 0.54 -22.51
N MET A 445 -33.22 -0.68 -22.45
CA MET A 445 -32.57 -1.22 -21.24
C MET A 445 -31.27 -0.48 -20.86
N LEU A 446 -30.60 0.10 -21.86
CA LEU A 446 -29.35 0.83 -21.69
C LEU A 446 -29.55 2.33 -21.51
N SER A 447 -30.77 2.84 -21.62
CA SER A 447 -31.10 4.23 -21.31
C SER A 447 -31.26 4.34 -19.80
#